data_AF-A0A367MGB7-F1
#
_entry.id   AF-A0A367MGB7-F1
#
_cell.length_a   1.000
_cell.length_b   1.000
_cell.length_c   1.000
_cell.angle_alpha   90.00
_cell.angle_beta   90.00
_cell.angle_gamma   90.00
#
_symmetry.space_group_name_H-M   'P 1'
#
loop_
_entity.id
_entity.type
_entity.pdbx_description
1 polymer ?
#
loop_
_entity_poly.entity_id
_entity_poly.type
_entity_poly.pdbx_seq_one_letter_code
_entity_poly.pdbx_strand_id
1 'polypeptide(L)'
;PHLLCPVVTDMKEAANALRWSVAEMERRYRLMAAMGVRNLAGFNRKVKDAEEAGTPLTDPLFRRESPDDEPPQLSTLPTIVVVVDEFADMMMIVGKKVEELIARIAQKARAAGIHLILATQRPSVDVITGLIKANIPTRIAFQVSSKIDSRTILDQGGAEQLLGHGDMLYLPPGTGLPIRVHGAFVSDDEVHRVVEAWKLRGAPDYIEDILAGVDEGGSGGGSFDGGDGSGEGSEDDPLYDEAVRFVTESRRASISAVQRKLKIGYNRAARMIEAMEMAGVVTPMNTNGSREVIAPAPVRD
;
A
#
# COMPACT_ATOMS: atom_id res chain seq x y z
N PRO A 1 13.15 -8.47 -11.82
CA PRO A 1 12.28 -7.61 -12.65
C PRO A 1 10.80 -7.54 -12.25
N HIS A 2 10.10 -8.63 -11.89
CA HIS A 2 8.62 -8.60 -11.76
C HIS A 2 8.05 -7.87 -10.52
N LEU A 3 8.83 -7.73 -9.45
CA LEU A 3 8.36 -7.13 -8.21
C LEU A 3 8.17 -5.62 -8.41
N LEU A 4 6.97 -5.11 -8.08
CA LEU A 4 6.65 -3.68 -8.13
C LEU A 4 7.25 -2.89 -6.96
N CYS A 5 7.56 -3.56 -5.85
CA CYS A 5 8.24 -3.02 -4.68
C CYS A 5 9.08 -4.12 -4.02
N PRO A 6 10.00 -3.79 -3.10
CA PRO A 6 10.67 -4.79 -2.27
C PRO A 6 9.67 -5.70 -1.53
N VAL A 7 10.12 -6.87 -1.09
CA VAL A 7 9.28 -7.76 -0.27
C VAL A 7 8.90 -7.01 1.01
N VAL A 8 7.61 -6.78 1.19
CA VAL A 8 7.08 -5.98 2.29
C VAL A 8 7.11 -6.78 3.58
N THR A 9 7.80 -6.26 4.58
CA THR A 9 7.96 -6.91 5.89
C THR A 9 7.27 -6.14 7.01
N ASP A 10 7.11 -4.82 6.86
CA ASP A 10 6.34 -3.99 7.78
C ASP A 10 4.84 -4.06 7.47
N MET A 11 4.03 -4.24 8.51
CA MET A 11 2.58 -4.46 8.34
C MET A 11 1.82 -3.18 7.98
N LYS A 12 2.34 -1.99 8.33
CA LYS A 12 1.76 -0.72 7.91
C LYS A 12 2.07 -0.45 6.43
N GLU A 13 3.28 -0.75 5.99
CA GLU A 13 3.64 -0.73 4.56
C GLU A 13 2.79 -1.71 3.75
N ALA A 14 2.52 -2.91 4.30
CA ALA A 14 1.63 -3.86 3.63
C ALA A 14 0.21 -3.31 3.46
N ALA A 15 -0.30 -2.54 4.45
CA ALA A 15 -1.56 -1.84 4.32
C ALA A 15 -1.49 -0.68 3.29
N ASN A 16 -0.34 -0.01 3.15
CA ASN A 16 -0.12 0.98 2.09
C ASN A 16 -0.18 0.32 0.70
N ALA A 17 0.50 -0.81 0.51
CA ALA A 17 0.47 -1.55 -0.75
C ALA A 17 -0.95 -1.98 -1.15
N LEU A 18 -1.80 -2.37 -0.19
CA LEU A 18 -3.22 -2.64 -0.44
C LEU A 18 -4.00 -1.38 -0.83
N ARG A 19 -3.74 -0.22 -0.18
CA ARG A 19 -4.32 1.07 -0.58
C ARG A 19 -3.91 1.46 -2.00
N TRP A 20 -2.63 1.34 -2.32
CA TRP A 20 -2.10 1.56 -3.66
C TRP A 20 -2.79 0.65 -4.68
N SER A 21 -2.99 -0.62 -4.35
CA SER A 21 -3.70 -1.57 -5.22
C SER A 21 -5.15 -1.14 -5.50
N VAL A 22 -5.84 -0.55 -4.52
CA VAL A 22 -7.17 0.05 -4.72
C VAL A 22 -7.08 1.29 -5.62
N ALA A 23 -6.11 2.17 -5.41
CA ALA A 23 -5.94 3.38 -6.22
C ALA A 23 -5.62 3.04 -7.69
N GLU A 24 -4.71 2.10 -7.93
CA GLU A 24 -4.38 1.61 -9.27
C GLU A 24 -5.58 0.91 -9.92
N MET A 25 -6.38 0.15 -9.16
CA MET A 25 -7.64 -0.42 -9.66
C MET A 25 -8.58 0.69 -10.16
N GLU A 26 -8.77 1.76 -9.39
CA GLU A 26 -9.63 2.89 -9.78
C GLU A 26 -9.07 3.68 -10.97
N ARG A 27 -7.75 3.86 -11.04
CA ARG A 27 -7.06 4.44 -12.21
C ARG A 27 -7.33 3.62 -13.47
N ARG A 28 -7.14 2.30 -13.41
CA ARG A 28 -7.42 1.39 -14.53
C ARG A 28 -8.87 1.44 -14.95
N TYR A 29 -9.82 1.51 -14.01
CA TYR A 29 -11.23 1.67 -14.35
C TYR A 29 -11.53 2.96 -15.11
N ARG A 30 -10.96 4.10 -14.67
CA ARG A 30 -11.09 5.38 -15.38
C ARG A 30 -10.50 5.31 -16.78
N LEU A 31 -9.32 4.70 -16.94
CA LEU A 31 -8.69 4.47 -18.25
C LEU A 31 -9.58 3.62 -19.15
N MET A 32 -10.07 2.49 -18.64
CA MET A 32 -10.93 1.58 -19.40
C MET A 32 -12.23 2.26 -19.83
N ALA A 33 -12.84 3.07 -18.96
CA ALA A 33 -14.04 3.83 -19.27
C ALA A 33 -13.79 4.87 -20.37
N ALA A 34 -12.72 5.66 -20.26
CA ALA A 34 -12.33 6.64 -21.29
C ALA A 34 -12.02 5.97 -22.63
N MET A 35 -11.46 4.76 -22.60
CA MET A 35 -11.14 3.98 -23.79
C MET A 35 -12.32 3.14 -24.31
N GLY A 36 -13.47 3.13 -23.63
CA GLY A 36 -14.64 2.35 -24.02
C GLY A 36 -14.42 0.82 -23.98
N VAL A 37 -13.55 0.33 -23.10
CA VAL A 37 -13.22 -1.10 -22.95
C VAL A 37 -13.70 -1.63 -21.61
N ARG A 38 -13.99 -2.94 -21.53
CA ARG A 38 -14.60 -3.57 -20.34
C ARG A 38 -13.60 -4.18 -19.35
N ASN A 39 -12.38 -4.46 -19.79
CA ASN A 39 -11.37 -5.16 -18.99
C ASN A 39 -9.94 -4.90 -19.52
N LEU A 40 -8.95 -5.29 -18.73
CA LEU A 40 -7.52 -5.16 -19.03
C LEU A 40 -7.13 -5.76 -20.38
N ALA A 41 -7.67 -6.94 -20.73
CA ALA A 41 -7.38 -7.58 -22.02
C ALA A 41 -7.86 -6.73 -23.21
N GLY A 42 -9.06 -6.14 -23.10
CA GLY A 42 -9.59 -5.20 -24.08
C GLY A 42 -8.77 -3.92 -24.17
N PHE A 43 -8.30 -3.39 -23.03
CA PHE A 43 -7.38 -2.24 -23.00
C PHE A 43 -6.08 -2.54 -23.73
N ASN A 44 -5.40 -3.64 -23.36
CA ASN A 44 -4.11 -4.03 -23.96
C ASN A 44 -4.24 -4.30 -25.46
N ARG A 45 -5.33 -4.91 -25.91
CA ARG A 45 -5.60 -5.08 -27.35
C ARG A 45 -5.67 -3.74 -28.07
N LYS A 46 -6.44 -2.79 -27.52
CA LYS A 46 -6.63 -1.47 -28.14
C LYS A 46 -5.31 -0.69 -28.25
N VAL A 47 -4.48 -0.72 -27.20
CA VAL A 47 -3.14 -0.11 -27.22
C VAL A 47 -2.25 -0.77 -28.29
N LYS A 48 -2.21 -2.10 -28.31
CA LYS A 48 -1.37 -2.85 -29.27
C LYS A 48 -1.79 -2.63 -30.72
N ASP A 49 -3.09 -2.66 -31.02
CA ASP A 49 -3.61 -2.43 -32.38
C ASP A 49 -3.21 -1.02 -32.88
N ALA A 50 -3.19 -0.03 -32.00
CA ALA A 50 -2.82 1.34 -32.31
C ALA A 50 -1.31 1.52 -32.54
N GLU A 51 -0.47 0.83 -31.74
CA GLU A 51 0.98 0.75 -31.95
C GLU A 51 1.31 0.08 -33.30
N GLU A 52 0.65 -1.05 -33.63
CA GLU A 52 0.81 -1.76 -34.91
C GLU A 52 0.35 -0.93 -36.12
N ALA A 53 -0.67 -0.09 -35.93
CA ALA A 53 -1.14 0.86 -36.94
C ALA A 53 -0.28 2.13 -37.06
N GLY A 54 0.79 2.27 -36.27
CA GLY A 54 1.67 3.44 -36.26
C GLY A 54 1.02 4.71 -35.71
N THR A 55 -0.10 4.59 -34.99
CA THR A 55 -0.83 5.72 -34.39
C THR A 55 -1.00 5.46 -32.89
N PRO A 56 0.07 5.62 -32.09
CA PRO A 56 0.04 5.27 -30.68
C PRO A 56 -0.97 6.11 -29.89
N LEU A 57 -1.65 5.47 -28.94
CA LEU A 57 -2.64 6.14 -28.10
C LEU A 57 -1.96 6.93 -26.99
N THR A 58 -2.51 8.09 -26.66
CA THR A 58 -2.09 8.92 -25.53
C THR A 58 -3.03 8.74 -24.34
N ASP A 59 -2.57 9.06 -23.13
CA ASP A 59 -3.36 8.89 -21.90
C ASP A 59 -4.55 9.87 -21.90
N PRO A 60 -5.80 9.38 -22.00
CA PRO A 60 -6.98 10.23 -22.04
C PRO A 60 -7.33 10.85 -20.68
N LEU A 61 -6.69 10.43 -19.59
CA LEU A 61 -6.87 11.00 -18.26
C LEU A 61 -5.89 12.13 -17.96
N PHE A 62 -4.89 12.32 -18.81
CA PHE A 62 -3.91 13.37 -18.66
C PHE A 62 -4.57 14.75 -18.69
N ARG A 63 -4.22 15.59 -17.72
CA ARG A 63 -4.63 16.98 -17.65
C ARG A 63 -3.39 17.83 -17.75
N ARG A 64 -3.35 18.70 -18.75
CA ARG A 64 -2.25 19.66 -18.92
C ARG A 64 -2.33 20.69 -17.80
N GLU A 65 -1.25 20.87 -17.06
CA GLU A 65 -1.11 21.89 -16.02
C GLU A 65 -0.19 23.03 -16.50
N SER A 66 0.78 22.69 -17.34
CA SER A 66 1.68 23.62 -18.03
C SER A 66 1.46 23.61 -19.56
N PRO A 67 1.75 24.70 -20.29
CA PRO A 67 1.78 24.70 -21.75
C PRO A 67 2.74 23.68 -22.36
N ASP A 68 3.80 23.30 -21.65
CA ASP A 68 4.81 22.35 -22.13
C ASP A 68 4.43 20.88 -21.88
N ASP A 69 3.32 20.64 -21.17
CA ASP A 69 2.86 19.31 -20.83
C ASP A 69 2.28 18.58 -22.05
N GLU A 70 2.92 17.49 -22.43
CA GLU A 70 2.45 16.57 -23.47
C GLU A 70 1.81 15.32 -22.86
N PRO A 71 0.65 14.87 -23.38
CA PRO A 71 0.02 13.65 -22.91
C PRO A 71 0.96 12.43 -23.10
N PRO A 72 1.24 11.67 -22.03
CA PRO A 72 2.11 10.51 -22.15
C PRO A 72 1.47 9.46 -23.05
N GLN A 73 2.29 8.74 -23.81
CA GLN A 73 1.84 7.61 -24.60
C GLN A 73 1.40 6.47 -23.68
N LEU A 74 0.27 5.83 -23.99
CA LEU A 74 -0.18 4.63 -23.30
C LEU A 74 0.66 3.42 -23.74
N SER A 75 0.99 2.58 -22.76
CA SER A 75 1.57 1.25 -22.97
C SER A 75 0.60 0.17 -22.48
N THR A 76 0.85 -1.08 -22.88
CA THR A 76 0.12 -2.21 -22.28
C THR A 76 0.33 -2.25 -20.77
N LEU A 77 -0.73 -2.60 -20.04
CA LEU A 77 -0.71 -2.68 -18.59
C LEU A 77 -0.55 -4.15 -18.16
N PRO A 78 0.33 -4.44 -17.17
CA PRO A 78 0.54 -5.80 -16.69
C PRO A 78 -0.61 -6.26 -15.79
N THR A 79 -0.83 -7.57 -15.73
CA THR A 79 -1.62 -8.17 -14.63
C THR A 79 -0.83 -8.01 -13.33
N ILE A 80 -1.50 -7.56 -12.27
CA ILE A 80 -0.90 -7.40 -10.94
C ILE A 80 -1.42 -8.53 -10.06
N VAL A 81 -0.51 -9.19 -9.33
CA VAL A 81 -0.83 -10.21 -8.34
C VAL A 81 -0.26 -9.78 -7.00
N VAL A 82 -1.13 -9.65 -6.01
CA VAL A 82 -0.78 -9.34 -4.62
C VAL A 82 -0.82 -10.63 -3.83
N VAL A 83 0.33 -11.07 -3.33
CA VAL A 83 0.49 -12.31 -2.56
C VAL A 83 0.79 -11.94 -1.11
N VAL A 84 -0.01 -12.46 -0.18
CA VAL A 84 0.20 -12.30 1.27
C VAL A 84 0.38 -13.69 1.86
N ASP A 85 1.59 -14.01 2.31
CA ASP A 85 1.97 -15.35 2.78
C ASP A 85 1.30 -15.72 4.12
N GLU A 86 1.16 -14.73 5.01
CA GLU A 86 0.45 -14.89 6.28
C GLU A 86 -0.41 -13.66 6.57
N PHE A 87 -1.61 -13.59 5.98
CA PHE A 87 -2.46 -12.41 6.11
C PHE A 87 -3.09 -12.27 7.51
N ALA A 88 -3.03 -13.30 8.35
CA ALA A 88 -3.50 -13.20 9.73
C ALA A 88 -2.70 -12.19 10.55
N ASP A 89 -1.39 -12.04 10.29
CA ASP A 89 -0.57 -11.04 10.99
C ASP A 89 -1.02 -9.61 10.66
N MET A 90 -1.36 -9.35 9.40
CA MET A 90 -1.93 -8.08 8.99
C MET A 90 -3.27 -7.80 9.67
N MET A 91 -4.14 -8.81 9.76
CA MET A 91 -5.42 -8.72 10.44
C MET A 91 -5.26 -8.45 11.94
N MET A 92 -4.23 -9.02 12.59
CA MET A 92 -3.99 -8.80 14.02
C MET A 92 -3.37 -7.43 14.33
N ILE A 93 -2.47 -6.94 13.47
CA ILE A 93 -1.72 -5.71 13.72
C ILE A 93 -2.46 -4.47 13.22
N VAL A 94 -3.01 -4.52 12.01
CA VAL A 94 -3.70 -3.37 11.38
C VAL A 94 -5.21 -3.44 11.59
N GLY A 95 -5.77 -4.65 11.72
CA GLY A 95 -7.18 -4.83 12.03
C GLY A 95 -8.10 -4.59 10.83
N LYS A 96 -9.29 -4.07 11.16
CA LYS A 96 -10.43 -3.94 10.25
C LYS A 96 -10.14 -3.17 8.95
N LYS A 97 -9.20 -2.21 8.96
CA LYS A 97 -8.81 -1.47 7.75
C LYS A 97 -8.27 -2.41 6.65
N VAL A 98 -7.54 -3.46 7.00
CA VAL A 98 -7.01 -4.44 6.02
C VAL A 98 -8.14 -5.28 5.43
N GLU A 99 -9.07 -5.73 6.26
CA GLU A 99 -10.24 -6.48 5.83
C GLU A 99 -11.07 -5.70 4.79
N GLU A 100 -11.32 -4.42 5.05
CA GLU A 100 -12.06 -3.53 4.14
C GLU A 100 -11.34 -3.34 2.79
N LEU A 101 -10.00 -3.20 2.81
CA LEU A 101 -9.19 -3.09 1.60
C LEU A 101 -9.22 -4.39 0.77
N ILE A 102 -9.03 -5.54 1.43
CA ILE A 102 -9.11 -6.86 0.77
C ILE A 102 -10.47 -7.05 0.13
N ALA A 103 -11.56 -6.74 0.85
CA ALA A 103 -12.93 -6.83 0.33
C ALA A 103 -13.10 -5.99 -0.93
N ARG A 104 -12.63 -4.74 -0.88
CA ARG A 104 -12.78 -3.77 -1.95
C ARG A 104 -12.05 -4.20 -3.21
N ILE A 105 -10.83 -4.72 -3.06
CA ILE A 105 -10.07 -5.30 -4.17
C ILE A 105 -10.82 -6.53 -4.70
N ALA A 106 -11.14 -7.50 -3.86
CA ALA A 106 -11.78 -8.75 -4.28
C ALA A 106 -13.11 -8.54 -5.03
N GLN A 107 -13.89 -7.50 -4.67
CA GLN A 107 -15.15 -7.16 -5.35
C GLN A 107 -15.01 -6.62 -6.77
N LYS A 108 -13.96 -5.85 -7.05
CA LYS A 108 -13.88 -5.01 -8.27
C LYS A 108 -12.62 -5.25 -9.12
N ALA A 109 -11.57 -5.83 -8.56
CA ALA A 109 -10.26 -5.88 -9.20
C ALA A 109 -10.18 -6.76 -10.46
N ARG A 110 -11.10 -7.72 -10.62
CA ARG A 110 -11.08 -8.71 -11.73
C ARG A 110 -10.96 -8.07 -13.11
N ALA A 111 -11.75 -7.04 -13.40
CA ALA A 111 -11.72 -6.40 -14.72
C ALA A 111 -10.48 -5.53 -14.92
N ALA A 112 -9.96 -4.93 -13.84
CA ALA A 112 -8.72 -4.16 -13.82
C ALA A 112 -7.45 -5.04 -13.90
N GLY A 113 -7.61 -6.37 -13.79
CA GLY A 113 -6.51 -7.33 -13.83
C GLY A 113 -5.59 -7.25 -12.62
N ILE A 114 -6.17 -6.99 -11.45
CA ILE A 114 -5.50 -7.10 -10.15
C ILE A 114 -6.09 -8.32 -9.43
N HIS A 115 -5.24 -9.20 -8.90
CA HIS A 115 -5.63 -10.47 -8.28
C HIS A 115 -4.97 -10.62 -6.91
N LEU A 116 -5.70 -11.24 -5.98
CA LEU A 116 -5.23 -11.50 -4.62
C LEU A 116 -4.96 -13.00 -4.42
N ILE A 117 -3.86 -13.30 -3.74
CA ILE A 117 -3.55 -14.61 -3.16
C ILE A 117 -3.29 -14.37 -1.67
N LEU A 118 -4.17 -14.90 -0.83
CA LEU A 118 -4.08 -14.77 0.62
C LEU A 118 -3.84 -16.16 1.22
N ALA A 119 -2.71 -16.35 1.87
CA ALA A 119 -2.35 -17.56 2.58
C ALA A 119 -2.31 -17.31 4.09
N THR A 120 -2.65 -18.33 4.86
CA THR A 120 -2.58 -18.31 6.31
C THR A 120 -2.43 -19.71 6.87
N GLN A 121 -1.67 -19.83 7.95
CA GLN A 121 -1.58 -21.04 8.77
C GLN A 121 -2.56 -21.02 9.95
N ARG A 122 -3.31 -19.92 10.15
CA ARG A 122 -4.28 -19.72 11.23
C ARG A 122 -5.71 -19.62 10.69
N PRO A 123 -6.32 -20.74 10.25
CA PRO A 123 -7.67 -20.78 9.68
C PRO A 123 -8.77 -20.62 10.75
N SER A 124 -8.78 -19.47 11.42
CA SER A 124 -9.78 -19.10 12.43
C SER A 124 -10.85 -18.16 11.85
N VAL A 125 -12.00 -18.09 12.51
CA VAL A 125 -13.12 -17.21 12.09
C VAL A 125 -12.74 -15.73 12.16
N ASP A 126 -11.81 -15.37 13.06
CA ASP A 126 -11.32 -14.00 13.22
C ASP A 126 -10.38 -13.58 12.07
N VAL A 127 -9.76 -14.55 11.40
CA VAL A 127 -8.87 -14.32 10.24
C VAL A 127 -9.66 -14.47 8.93
N ILE A 128 -10.34 -15.60 8.75
CA ILE A 128 -11.14 -15.91 7.56
C ILE A 128 -12.60 -15.53 7.85
N THR A 129 -12.83 -14.23 7.93
CA THR A 129 -14.13 -13.68 8.27
C THR A 129 -15.17 -13.93 7.18
N GLY A 130 -16.45 -13.72 7.51
CA GLY A 130 -17.54 -13.80 6.53
C GLY A 130 -17.37 -12.81 5.36
N LEU A 131 -16.78 -11.64 5.62
CA LEU A 131 -16.57 -10.60 4.60
C LEU A 131 -15.44 -10.99 3.64
N ILE A 132 -14.36 -11.61 4.12
CA ILE A 132 -13.33 -12.20 3.26
C ILE A 132 -13.93 -13.32 2.40
N LYS A 133 -14.67 -14.25 3.03
CA LYS A 133 -15.30 -15.38 2.34
C LYS A 133 -16.32 -14.98 1.27
N ALA A 134 -17.06 -13.90 1.51
CA ALA A 134 -18.09 -13.42 0.58
C ALA A 134 -17.48 -12.90 -0.73
N ASN A 135 -16.23 -12.44 -0.72
CA ASN A 135 -15.60 -11.83 -1.89
C ASN A 135 -14.51 -12.72 -2.53
N ILE A 136 -14.07 -13.78 -1.86
CA ILE A 136 -13.08 -14.73 -2.35
C ILE A 136 -13.72 -16.12 -2.47
N PRO A 137 -14.33 -16.45 -3.62
CA PRO A 137 -15.08 -17.70 -3.81
C PRO A 137 -14.17 -18.90 -4.10
N THR A 138 -12.96 -18.68 -4.60
CA THR A 138 -12.00 -19.75 -4.89
C THR A 138 -11.14 -20.01 -3.68
N ARG A 139 -11.06 -21.27 -3.25
CA ARG A 139 -10.36 -21.63 -2.00
C ARG A 139 -9.51 -22.87 -2.20
N ILE A 140 -8.38 -22.91 -1.50
CA ILE A 140 -7.49 -24.06 -1.41
C ILE A 140 -7.25 -24.31 0.07
N ALA A 141 -7.48 -25.54 0.52
CA ALA A 141 -7.11 -25.98 1.86
C ALA A 141 -6.12 -27.13 1.75
N PHE A 142 -4.93 -26.95 2.32
CA PHE A 142 -4.04 -28.05 2.65
C PHE A 142 -4.52 -28.75 3.93
N GLN A 143 -3.77 -29.74 4.41
CA GLN A 143 -4.07 -30.41 5.67
C GLN A 143 -4.24 -29.41 6.82
N VAL A 144 -5.35 -29.53 7.55
CA VAL A 144 -5.66 -28.74 8.75
C VAL A 144 -5.87 -29.64 9.95
N SER A 145 -5.76 -29.08 11.16
CA SER A 145 -5.82 -29.86 12.40
C SER A 145 -7.22 -30.37 12.74
N SER A 146 -8.27 -29.66 12.33
CA SER A 146 -9.64 -30.00 12.73
C SER A 146 -10.67 -29.79 11.64
N LYS A 147 -11.82 -30.48 11.79
CA LYS A 147 -13.01 -30.26 10.95
C LYS A 147 -13.56 -28.84 11.06
N ILE A 148 -13.29 -28.14 12.17
CA ILE A 148 -13.69 -26.73 12.36
C ILE A 148 -12.85 -25.84 11.44
N ASP A 149 -11.53 -26.05 11.40
CA ASP A 149 -10.61 -25.32 10.53
C ASP A 149 -10.96 -25.55 9.05
N SER A 150 -11.25 -26.81 8.68
CA SER A 150 -11.71 -27.14 7.32
C SER A 150 -12.96 -26.35 6.94
N ARG A 151 -13.95 -26.27 7.84
CA ARG A 151 -15.17 -25.50 7.61
C ARG A 151 -14.91 -24.00 7.55
N THR A 152 -13.95 -23.50 8.32
CA THR A 152 -13.58 -22.08 8.28
C THR A 152 -13.05 -21.70 6.90
N ILE A 153 -12.25 -22.56 6.27
CA ILE A 153 -11.72 -22.32 4.92
C ILE A 153 -12.77 -22.66 3.83
N LEU A 154 -13.29 -23.88 3.82
CA LEU A 154 -14.05 -24.43 2.68
C LEU A 154 -15.58 -24.39 2.85
N ASP A 155 -16.09 -23.90 3.97
CA ASP A 155 -17.49 -24.02 4.41
C ASP A 155 -17.97 -25.49 4.55
N GLN A 156 -17.05 -26.45 4.51
CA GLN A 156 -17.29 -27.90 4.64
C GLN A 156 -16.10 -28.63 5.29
N GLY A 157 -16.35 -29.85 5.80
CA GLY A 157 -15.28 -30.72 6.30
C GLY A 157 -14.55 -31.44 5.16
N GLY A 158 -13.37 -32.00 5.44
CA GLY A 158 -12.59 -32.83 4.53
C GLY A 158 -11.10 -32.52 4.53
N ALA A 159 -10.71 -31.27 4.79
CA ALA A 159 -9.29 -30.88 4.79
C ALA A 159 -8.52 -31.48 5.98
N GLU A 160 -9.20 -31.84 7.07
CA GLU A 160 -8.61 -32.54 8.21
C GLU A 160 -8.21 -33.99 7.91
N GLN A 161 -8.67 -34.54 6.78
CA GLN A 161 -8.41 -35.91 6.33
C GLN A 161 -7.28 -35.99 5.30
N LEU A 162 -6.70 -34.86 4.92
CA LEU A 162 -5.59 -34.80 3.97
C LEU A 162 -4.32 -35.39 4.59
N LEU A 163 -3.40 -35.81 3.73
CA LEU A 163 -2.19 -36.54 4.12
C LEU A 163 -1.01 -35.62 4.47
N GLY A 164 -1.14 -34.30 4.30
CA GLY A 164 -0.03 -33.35 4.37
C GLY A 164 0.79 -33.34 3.08
N HIS A 165 1.99 -32.76 3.14
CA HIS A 165 2.99 -32.78 2.06
C HIS A 165 2.46 -32.42 0.65
N GLY A 166 1.62 -31.39 0.57
CA GLY A 166 1.08 -30.89 -0.70
C GLY A 166 -0.29 -31.46 -1.09
N ASP A 167 -0.83 -32.42 -0.35
CA ASP A 167 -2.22 -32.87 -0.53
C ASP A 167 -3.21 -31.76 -0.16
N MET A 168 -4.14 -31.44 -1.05
CA MET A 168 -5.05 -30.29 -0.90
C MET A 168 -6.46 -30.56 -1.43
N LEU A 169 -7.40 -29.77 -0.95
CA LEU A 169 -8.74 -29.62 -1.50
C LEU A 169 -8.85 -28.26 -2.20
N TYR A 170 -9.14 -28.29 -3.50
CA TYR A 170 -9.39 -27.11 -4.33
C TYR A 170 -10.90 -26.92 -4.55
N LEU A 171 -11.42 -25.76 -4.14
CA LEU A 171 -12.81 -25.36 -4.33
C LEU A 171 -12.89 -24.25 -5.39
N PRO A 172 -13.25 -24.57 -6.65
CA PRO A 172 -13.47 -23.57 -7.68
C PRO A 172 -14.74 -22.75 -7.42
N PRO A 173 -14.86 -21.55 -8.02
CA PRO A 173 -16.06 -20.73 -7.85
C PRO A 173 -17.27 -21.41 -8.49
N GLY A 174 -18.45 -21.26 -7.88
CA GLY A 174 -19.72 -21.79 -8.41
C GLY A 174 -19.92 -23.30 -8.27
N THR A 175 -19.01 -24.00 -7.59
CA THR A 175 -19.13 -25.45 -7.29
C THR A 175 -19.27 -25.64 -5.79
N GLY A 176 -20.12 -26.60 -5.36
CA GLY A 176 -20.29 -26.91 -3.93
C GLY A 176 -19.30 -27.94 -3.38
N LEU A 177 -18.75 -28.80 -4.25
CA LEU A 177 -17.85 -29.89 -3.87
C LEU A 177 -16.39 -29.54 -4.21
N PRO A 178 -15.43 -29.74 -3.29
CA PRO A 178 -14.03 -29.52 -3.56
C PRO A 178 -13.44 -30.71 -4.32
N ILE A 179 -12.42 -30.44 -5.11
CA ILE A 179 -11.66 -31.43 -5.87
C ILE A 179 -10.37 -31.70 -5.09
N ARG A 180 -10.07 -32.96 -4.80
CA ARG A 180 -8.78 -33.33 -4.20
C ARG A 180 -7.69 -33.26 -5.25
N VAL A 181 -6.59 -32.59 -4.92
CA VAL A 181 -5.44 -32.37 -5.79
C VAL A 181 -4.16 -32.68 -5.00
N HIS A 182 -3.20 -33.32 -5.67
CA HIS A 182 -1.86 -33.50 -5.12
C HIS A 182 -0.96 -32.38 -5.65
N GLY A 183 -0.52 -31.51 -4.75
CA GLY A 183 0.33 -30.37 -5.08
C GLY A 183 1.65 -30.81 -5.68
N ALA A 184 2.09 -30.09 -6.72
CA ALA A 184 3.42 -30.27 -7.26
C ALA A 184 4.45 -29.84 -6.22
N PHE A 185 5.43 -30.70 -5.97
CA PHE A 185 6.57 -30.35 -5.13
C PHE A 185 7.54 -29.47 -5.93
N VAL A 186 8.02 -28.41 -5.28
CA VAL A 186 9.12 -27.57 -5.75
C VAL A 186 10.06 -27.34 -4.58
N SER A 187 11.34 -27.59 -4.80
CA SER A 187 12.39 -27.37 -3.80
C SER A 187 12.86 -25.92 -3.78
N ASP A 188 13.43 -25.49 -2.65
CA ASP A 188 14.01 -24.14 -2.53
C ASP A 188 15.14 -23.92 -3.54
N ASP A 189 15.90 -24.97 -3.88
CA ASP A 189 16.94 -24.93 -4.93
C ASP A 189 16.35 -24.69 -6.33
N GLU A 190 15.16 -25.23 -6.63
CA GLU A 190 14.44 -24.94 -7.87
C GLU A 190 13.98 -23.48 -7.90
N VAL A 191 13.44 -22.97 -6.79
CA VAL A 191 13.03 -21.57 -6.66
C VAL A 191 14.23 -20.65 -6.86
N HIS A 192 15.35 -20.91 -6.19
CA HIS A 192 16.56 -20.09 -6.29
C HIS A 192 17.10 -20.06 -7.72
N ARG A 193 17.15 -21.22 -8.40
CA ARG A 193 17.58 -21.30 -9.81
C ARG A 193 16.70 -20.44 -10.72
N VAL A 194 15.38 -20.46 -10.54
CA VAL A 194 14.45 -19.65 -11.34
C VAL A 194 14.62 -18.16 -11.02
N VAL A 195 14.80 -17.80 -9.74
CA VAL A 195 15.04 -16.41 -9.32
C VAL A 195 16.32 -15.85 -9.93
N GLU A 196 17.45 -16.57 -9.84
CA GLU A 196 18.71 -16.11 -10.42
C GLU A 196 18.64 -16.00 -11.95
N ALA A 197 17.98 -16.96 -12.60
CA ALA A 197 17.72 -16.88 -14.03
C ALA A 197 16.96 -15.58 -14.40
N TRP A 198 15.98 -15.16 -13.59
CA TRP A 198 15.24 -13.92 -13.83
C TRP A 198 16.03 -12.64 -13.50
N LYS A 199 16.86 -12.67 -12.47
CA LYS A 199 17.73 -11.53 -12.11
C LYS A 199 18.73 -11.21 -13.23
N LEU A 200 19.22 -12.23 -13.94
CA LEU A 200 20.09 -12.05 -15.12
C LEU A 200 19.37 -11.40 -16.31
N ARG A 201 18.04 -11.49 -16.39
CA ARG A 201 17.24 -10.94 -17.50
C ARG A 201 16.84 -9.49 -17.29
N GLY A 202 16.91 -8.97 -16.07
CA GLY A 202 16.57 -7.58 -15.77
C GLY A 202 16.53 -7.24 -14.29
N ALA A 203 16.93 -6.00 -13.99
CA ALA A 203 16.81 -5.40 -12.67
C ALA A 203 15.33 -5.25 -12.25
N PRO A 204 15.02 -5.18 -10.95
CA PRO A 204 13.71 -4.74 -10.50
C PRO A 204 13.45 -3.28 -10.89
N ASP A 205 12.21 -2.96 -11.21
CA ASP A 205 11.73 -1.60 -11.48
C ASP A 205 10.72 -1.24 -10.38
N TYR A 206 11.24 -0.76 -9.25
CA TYR A 206 10.43 -0.51 -8.07
C TYR A 206 9.70 0.84 -8.18
N ILE A 207 8.44 0.84 -7.78
CA ILE A 207 7.60 2.01 -7.63
C ILE A 207 7.59 2.38 -6.14
N GLU A 208 8.41 3.36 -5.76
CA GLU A 208 8.57 3.77 -4.35
C GLU A 208 7.25 4.20 -3.69
N ASP A 209 6.35 4.79 -4.48
CA ASP A 209 5.03 5.26 -4.05
C ASP A 209 4.09 4.14 -3.54
N ILE A 210 4.37 2.87 -3.83
CA ILE A 210 3.53 1.75 -3.35
C ILE A 210 3.56 1.62 -1.82
N LEU A 211 4.75 1.82 -1.25
CA LEU A 211 4.97 1.66 0.19
C LEU A 211 4.86 3.00 0.93
N ALA A 212 4.99 4.10 0.20
CA ALA A 212 4.68 5.42 0.71
C ALA A 212 3.24 5.43 1.23
N GLY A 213 3.07 5.88 2.48
CA GLY A 213 1.74 6.12 2.99
C GLY A 213 1.10 7.22 2.16
N VAL A 214 -0.12 6.98 1.67
CA VAL A 214 -0.99 8.10 1.32
C VAL A 214 -1.21 8.82 2.63
N ASP A 215 -0.68 10.03 2.79
CA ASP A 215 -1.08 10.91 3.88
C ASP A 215 -2.62 10.87 3.89
N GLU A 216 -3.23 10.39 4.97
CA GLU A 216 -4.69 10.39 5.16
C GLU A 216 -5.12 11.86 5.35
N GLY A 217 -4.90 12.68 4.32
CA GLY A 217 -5.33 14.05 4.15
C GLY A 217 -6.48 14.08 3.15
N GLY A 218 -7.71 13.96 3.68
CA GLY A 218 -8.88 14.60 3.07
C GLY A 218 -9.80 13.75 2.19
N SER A 219 -10.81 13.15 2.82
CA SER A 219 -12.24 13.34 2.45
C SER A 219 -13.14 12.69 3.52
N GLY A 220 -13.80 13.40 4.43
CA GLY A 220 -14.12 14.83 4.49
C GLY A 220 -14.13 15.40 5.91
N GLY A 221 -13.62 16.62 5.99
CA GLY A 221 -13.60 17.45 7.19
C GLY A 221 -12.56 18.58 7.12
N GLY A 222 -12.52 19.35 6.02
CA GLY A 222 -11.81 20.64 5.96
C GLY A 222 -10.52 20.70 5.14
N SER A 223 -10.71 20.95 3.84
CA SER A 223 -9.97 21.78 2.87
C SER A 223 -8.48 22.20 3.03
N PHE A 224 -7.86 22.30 1.83
CA PHE A 224 -6.72 23.13 1.36
C PHE A 224 -5.34 22.46 1.22
N ASP A 225 -5.10 21.94 0.01
CA ASP A 225 -4.14 22.42 -1.03
C ASP A 225 -2.81 23.09 -0.61
N GLY A 226 -1.75 22.77 -1.36
CA GLY A 226 -0.54 23.59 -1.45
C GLY A 226 0.76 22.82 -1.62
N GLY A 227 1.33 22.87 -2.83
CA GLY A 227 2.60 22.27 -3.22
C GLY A 227 3.86 23.04 -2.80
N ASP A 228 4.97 22.52 -3.29
CA ASP A 228 6.37 22.94 -3.14
C ASP A 228 6.63 24.44 -3.35
N GLY A 229 7.64 24.96 -2.64
CA GLY A 229 8.00 26.37 -2.67
C GLY A 229 9.06 26.74 -1.64
N SER A 230 10.32 26.64 -2.05
CA SER A 230 11.46 27.32 -1.45
C SER A 230 11.18 28.80 -1.16
N GLY A 231 11.47 29.22 0.07
CA GLY A 231 11.92 30.58 0.39
C GLY A 231 10.85 31.65 0.55
N GLU A 232 10.23 31.73 1.73
CA GLU A 232 9.87 33.00 2.38
C GLU A 232 9.59 32.76 3.89
N GLY A 233 10.37 33.43 4.74
CA GLY A 233 10.25 33.64 6.20
C GLY A 233 9.46 32.64 7.05
N SER A 234 10.07 31.53 7.47
CA SER A 234 9.55 30.72 8.59
C SER A 234 9.73 31.39 9.97
N GLU A 235 10.53 32.47 10.02
CA GLU A 235 10.66 33.38 11.17
C GLU A 235 9.50 34.40 11.27
N ASP A 236 8.69 34.59 10.22
CA ASP A 236 7.57 35.56 10.22
C ASP A 236 6.27 35.01 10.85
N ASP A 237 6.30 33.78 11.40
CA ASP A 237 5.13 33.24 12.09
C ASP A 237 4.87 34.04 13.38
N PRO A 238 3.66 34.62 13.59
CA PRO A 238 3.36 35.44 14.77
C PRO A 238 3.55 34.71 16.12
N LEU A 239 3.59 33.38 16.11
CA LEU A 239 3.81 32.55 17.29
C LEU A 239 5.24 31.97 17.38
N TYR A 240 6.12 32.30 16.45
CA TYR A 240 7.50 31.80 16.41
C TYR A 240 8.26 32.16 17.69
N ASP A 241 8.23 33.42 18.10
CA ASP A 241 8.89 33.88 19.35
C ASP A 241 8.35 33.16 20.59
N GLU A 242 7.04 32.89 20.62
CA GLU A 242 6.41 32.14 21.71
C GLU A 242 6.84 30.66 21.70
N ALA A 243 7.00 30.09 20.51
CA ALA A 243 7.52 28.74 20.32
C ALA A 243 8.98 28.64 20.79
N VAL A 244 9.84 29.58 20.39
CA VAL A 244 11.26 29.65 20.79
C VAL A 244 11.37 29.77 22.30
N ARG A 245 10.58 30.66 22.92
CA ARG A 245 10.54 30.81 24.38
C ARG A 245 10.14 29.51 25.07
N PHE A 246 9.09 28.85 24.60
CA PHE A 246 8.67 27.58 25.18
C PHE A 246 9.75 26.49 25.05
N VAL A 247 10.39 26.36 23.88
CA VAL A 247 11.42 25.35 23.61
C VAL A 247 12.65 25.60 24.49
N THR A 248 13.08 26.84 24.62
CA THR A 248 14.24 27.24 25.45
C THR A 248 13.99 27.10 26.96
N GLU A 249 12.77 27.36 27.43
CA GLU A 249 12.39 27.16 28.84
C GLU A 249 12.19 25.67 29.19
N SER A 250 11.46 24.94 28.34
CA SER A 250 11.06 23.56 28.64
C SER A 250 12.11 22.51 28.26
N ARG A 251 13.10 22.90 27.45
CA ARG A 251 14.09 22.02 26.81
C ARG A 251 13.45 20.91 25.96
N ARG A 252 12.23 21.12 25.45
CA ARG A 252 11.47 20.14 24.63
C ARG A 252 11.33 20.64 23.20
N ALA A 253 12.28 20.29 22.35
CA ALA A 253 12.29 20.62 20.92
C ALA A 253 11.61 19.54 20.06
N SER A 254 10.40 19.11 20.42
CA SER A 254 9.61 18.19 19.58
C SER A 254 8.42 18.91 18.94
N ILE A 255 8.11 18.52 17.70
CA ILE A 255 6.96 19.06 16.95
C ILE A 255 5.68 18.91 17.78
N SER A 256 5.47 17.73 18.39
CA SER A 256 4.32 17.44 19.26
C SER A 256 4.27 18.27 20.55
N ALA A 257 5.39 18.75 21.08
CA ALA A 257 5.42 19.61 22.25
C ALA A 257 4.99 21.04 21.88
N VAL A 258 5.54 21.59 20.80
CA VAL A 258 5.18 22.91 20.26
C VAL A 258 3.72 22.92 19.82
N GLN A 259 3.28 21.87 19.13
CA GLN A 259 1.90 21.70 18.68
C GLN A 259 0.89 21.78 19.84
N ARG A 260 1.15 21.05 20.93
CA ARG A 260 0.26 21.04 22.11
C ARG A 260 0.31 22.36 22.88
N LYS A 261 1.48 22.98 22.98
CA LYS A 261 1.65 24.24 23.71
C LYS A 261 0.92 25.39 23.03
N LEU A 262 1.08 25.52 21.71
CA LEU A 262 0.54 26.64 20.93
C LEU A 262 -0.81 26.33 20.30
N LYS A 263 -1.31 25.10 20.44
CA LYS A 263 -2.58 24.62 19.86
C LYS A 263 -2.65 24.85 18.34
N ILE A 264 -1.54 24.60 17.65
CA ILE A 264 -1.39 24.77 16.20
C ILE A 264 -1.39 23.42 15.49
N GLY A 265 -1.52 23.43 14.15
CA GLY A 265 -1.39 22.22 13.33
C GLY A 265 0.04 21.68 13.25
N TYR A 266 0.18 20.41 12.91
CA TYR A 266 1.48 19.70 12.85
C TYR A 266 2.46 20.39 11.90
N ASN A 267 2.06 20.70 10.66
CA ASN A 267 2.94 21.34 9.66
C ASN A 267 3.41 22.74 10.07
N ARG A 268 2.61 23.45 10.87
CA ARG A 268 3.00 24.77 11.40
C ARG A 268 4.03 24.61 12.52
N ALA A 269 3.82 23.65 13.42
CA ALA A 269 4.80 23.31 14.46
C ALA A 269 6.11 22.74 13.87
N ALA A 270 6.03 21.96 12.77
CA ALA A 270 7.18 21.42 12.06
C ALA A 270 8.03 22.55 11.46
N ARG A 271 7.40 23.46 10.70
CA ARG A 271 8.07 24.66 10.14
C ARG A 271 8.74 25.52 11.21
N MET A 272 8.11 25.71 12.37
CA MET A 272 8.72 26.43 13.49
C MET A 272 9.96 25.70 14.05
N ILE A 273 9.93 24.37 14.16
CA ILE A 273 11.09 23.59 14.62
C ILE A 273 12.22 23.58 13.59
N GLU A 274 11.91 23.52 12.31
CA GLU A 274 12.89 23.63 11.22
C GLU A 274 13.52 25.04 11.17
N ALA A 275 12.70 26.08 11.35
CA ALA A 275 13.18 27.44 11.48
C ALA A 275 14.10 27.61 12.70
N MET A 276 13.77 26.98 13.84
CA MET A 276 14.64 26.96 15.02
C MET A 276 15.95 26.21 14.77
N GLU A 277 15.95 25.16 13.95
CA GLU A 277 17.17 24.45 13.56
C GLU A 277 18.04 25.35 12.67
N MET A 278 17.45 25.97 11.66
CA MET A 278 18.15 26.92 10.76
C MET A 278 18.73 28.12 11.51
N ALA A 279 18.00 28.63 12.51
CA ALA A 279 18.43 29.74 13.36
C ALA A 279 19.42 29.31 14.47
N GLY A 280 19.77 28.03 14.57
CA GLY A 280 20.72 27.51 15.57
C GLY A 280 20.18 27.47 17.01
N VAL A 281 18.86 27.54 17.20
CA VAL A 281 18.19 27.42 18.50
C VAL A 281 18.18 25.96 18.97
N VAL A 282 18.05 25.02 18.03
CA VAL A 282 18.04 23.57 18.29
C VAL A 282 18.98 22.84 17.35
N THR A 283 19.43 21.64 17.74
CA THR A 283 20.23 20.78 16.87
C THR A 283 19.40 20.21 15.72
N PRO A 284 20.07 19.72 14.67
CA PRO A 284 19.47 18.74 13.76
C PRO A 284 18.89 17.55 14.52
N MET A 285 17.98 16.85 13.86
CA MET A 285 17.36 15.66 14.42
C MET A 285 18.41 14.54 14.58
N ASN A 286 18.61 14.09 15.82
CA ASN A 286 19.47 12.96 16.12
C ASN A 286 18.85 11.65 15.58
N THR A 287 19.67 10.59 15.47
CA THR A 287 19.26 9.26 14.97
C THR A 287 18.12 8.63 15.79
N ASN A 288 17.92 9.07 17.03
CA ASN A 288 16.82 8.65 17.90
C ASN A 288 15.55 9.53 17.78
N GLY A 289 15.50 10.43 16.80
CA GLY A 289 14.37 11.34 16.56
C GLY A 289 14.27 12.52 17.54
N SER A 290 15.26 12.74 18.40
CA SER A 290 15.29 13.85 19.35
C SER A 290 16.11 15.05 18.84
N ARG A 291 15.77 16.25 19.31
CA ARG A 291 16.51 17.49 19.05
C ARG A 291 16.94 18.10 20.39
N GLU A 292 18.18 18.55 20.48
CA GLU A 292 18.70 19.22 21.67
C GLU A 292 18.56 20.73 21.53
N VAL A 293 18.29 21.42 22.64
CA VAL A 293 18.11 22.88 22.65
C VAL A 293 19.44 23.56 22.97
N ILE A 294 19.99 24.25 21.98
CA ILE A 294 21.30 24.91 22.03
C ILE A 294 21.18 26.29 22.69
N ALA A 295 20.12 27.04 22.39
CA ALA A 295 19.95 28.39 22.91
C ALA A 295 19.78 28.40 24.45
N PRO A 296 20.33 29.41 25.15
CA PRO A 296 20.15 29.58 26.58
C PRO A 296 18.69 29.89 26.92
N ALA A 297 18.30 29.64 28.18
CA ALA A 297 16.95 29.99 28.63
C ALA A 297 16.76 31.53 28.59
N PRO A 298 15.54 32.03 28.37
CA PRO A 298 15.27 33.47 28.38
C PRO A 298 15.69 34.10 29.71
N VAL A 299 16.26 35.32 29.65
CA VAL A 299 16.56 36.10 30.85
C VAL A 299 15.25 36.47 31.52
N ARG A 300 15.07 36.11 32.79
CA ARG A 300 13.91 36.52 33.59
C ARG A 300 14.16 37.94 34.07
N ASP A 301 13.25 38.87 33.73
CA ASP A 301 13.11 40.16 34.41
C ASP A 301 12.62 39.97 35.86
#